data_AF-A6R0P5-F1
#
_entry.id   AF-A6R0P5-F1
#
_cell.length_a   1.000
_cell.length_b   1.000
_cell.length_c   1.000
_cell.angle_alpha   90.00
_cell.angle_beta   90.00
_cell.angle_gamma   90.00
#
_symmetry.space_group_name_H-M   'P 1'
#
loop_
_entity.id
_entity.type
_entity.pdbx_description
1 polymer ?
#
loop_
_entity_poly.entity_id
_entity_poly.type
_entity_poly.pdbx_seq_one_letter_code
_entity_poly.pdbx_strand_id
1 'polypeptide(L)'
;MRAVSGIVRHYNIQTVTAHVHETNEEALLWYLARGFTIQGGVVEGYYRRLKPGGAKIVSLKLAWEEDDEDAKPGSLNDAGCKDDEGDDDWEKVELDECDPTTAEKLEEYVRKRVKSA
;
A
#
# COMPACT_ATOMS: atom_id res chain seq x y z
N MET A 1 4.36 9.66 -23.24
CA MET A 1 4.14 9.38 -21.79
C MET A 1 4.17 7.87 -21.52
N ARG A 2 4.44 7.43 -20.28
CA ARG A 2 4.19 6.04 -19.89
C ARG A 2 2.68 5.88 -19.70
N ALA A 3 2.07 4.97 -20.45
CA ALA A 3 0.64 4.68 -20.31
C ALA A 3 0.34 4.10 -18.91
N VAL A 4 -0.74 4.57 -18.29
CA VAL A 4 -1.27 4.00 -17.04
C VAL A 4 -2.01 2.69 -17.32
N SER A 5 -1.91 1.72 -16.40
CA SER A 5 -2.53 0.39 -16.53
C SER A 5 -4.06 0.46 -16.39
N GLY A 6 -4.75 -0.60 -16.84
CA GLY A 6 -6.21 -0.69 -16.76
C GLY A 6 -6.75 -0.58 -15.33
N ILE A 7 -6.05 -1.13 -14.34
CA ILE A 7 -6.45 -1.05 -12.93
C ILE A 7 -6.34 0.38 -12.38
N VAL A 8 -5.28 1.10 -12.77
CA VAL A 8 -5.09 2.50 -12.40
C VAL A 8 -6.25 3.32 -12.95
N ARG A 9 -6.61 3.11 -14.22
CA ARG A 9 -7.76 3.74 -14.89
C ARG A 9 -9.09 3.43 -14.23
N HIS A 10 -9.34 2.15 -13.92
CA HIS A 10 -10.61 1.71 -13.35
C HIS A 10 -10.91 2.33 -11.98
N TYR A 11 -9.89 2.41 -11.11
CA TYR A 11 -10.03 2.99 -9.77
C TYR A 11 -9.68 4.48 -9.70
N ASN A 12 -9.44 5.13 -10.84
CA ASN A 12 -9.08 6.55 -10.90
C ASN A 12 -7.90 6.91 -9.97
N ILE A 13 -6.85 6.08 -9.93
CA ILE A 13 -5.72 6.24 -9.00
C ILE A 13 -4.80 7.40 -9.45
N GLN A 14 -4.93 8.57 -8.83
CA GLN A 14 -4.19 9.75 -9.29
C GLN A 14 -2.73 9.82 -8.84
N THR A 15 -2.40 9.25 -7.68
CA THR A 15 -1.09 9.42 -7.05
C THR A 15 -0.67 8.14 -6.34
N VAL A 16 0.61 7.81 -6.45
CA VAL A 16 1.25 6.73 -5.72
C VAL A 16 2.15 7.32 -4.66
N THR A 17 1.95 6.92 -3.40
CA THR A 17 2.71 7.43 -2.25
C THR A 17 3.35 6.26 -1.51
N ALA A 18 4.58 6.46 -1.03
CA ALA A 18 5.28 5.50 -0.20
C ALA A 18 5.90 6.18 1.03
N HIS A 19 6.01 5.42 2.11
CA HIS A 19 6.74 5.81 3.31
C HIS A 19 8.08 5.11 3.31
N VAL A 20 9.15 5.89 3.38
CA VAL A 20 10.52 5.39 3.36
C VAL A 20 11.17 5.76 4.68
N HIS A 21 11.82 4.80 5.32
CA HIS A 21 12.54 5.06 6.56
C HIS A 21 13.59 6.15 6.37
N GLU A 22 13.70 7.07 7.34
CA GLU A 22 14.46 8.31 7.18
C GLU A 22 15.95 8.12 6.90
N THR A 23 16.53 7.02 7.38
CA THR A 23 17.95 6.66 7.20
C THR A 23 18.18 5.78 5.99
N ASN A 24 17.13 5.33 5.31
CA ASN A 24 17.25 4.51 4.10
C ASN A 24 17.42 5.40 2.87
N GLU A 25 18.64 5.90 2.67
CA GLU A 25 18.99 6.77 1.55
C GLU A 25 18.93 6.05 0.20
N GLU A 26 19.27 4.75 0.18
CA GLU A 26 19.21 3.92 -1.03
C GLU A 26 17.79 3.85 -1.60
N ALA A 27 16.81 3.57 -0.73
CA ALA A 27 15.40 3.55 -1.14
C ALA A 27 14.95 4.91 -1.64
N LEU A 28 15.32 6.00 -0.96
CA LEU A 28 14.97 7.36 -1.41
C LEU A 28 15.52 7.66 -2.81
N LEU A 29 16.79 7.32 -3.07
CA LEU A 29 17.39 7.49 -4.39
C LEU A 29 16.69 6.63 -5.45
N TRP A 30 16.29 5.39 -5.10
CA TRP A 30 15.55 4.52 -5.99
C TRP A 30 14.20 5.11 -6.41
N TYR A 31 13.48 5.74 -5.49
CA TYR A 31 12.22 6.43 -5.74
C TYR A 31 12.45 7.72 -6.55
N LEU A 32 13.44 8.53 -6.19
CA LEU A 32 13.79 9.76 -6.92
C LEU A 32 14.15 9.47 -8.38
N ALA A 33 14.96 8.44 -8.65
CA ALA A 33 15.34 8.04 -10.00
C ALA A 33 14.14 7.62 -10.88
N ARG A 34 13.01 7.28 -10.26
CA ARG A 34 11.75 6.91 -10.93
C ARG A 34 10.76 8.07 -11.04
N GLY A 35 11.16 9.27 -10.63
CA GLY A 35 10.34 10.48 -10.72
C GLY A 35 9.43 10.71 -9.51
N PHE A 36 9.62 9.98 -8.41
CA PHE A 36 8.95 10.34 -7.16
C PHE A 36 9.53 11.64 -6.62
N THR A 37 8.69 12.39 -5.93
CA THR A 37 9.04 13.63 -5.23
C THR A 37 8.99 13.39 -3.74
N ILE A 38 10.02 13.80 -3.00
CA ILE A 38 10.03 13.70 -1.53
C ILE A 38 9.17 14.84 -1.00
N GLN A 39 8.11 14.52 -0.26
CA GLN A 39 7.36 15.52 0.48
C GLN A 39 8.20 16.02 1.65
N GLY A 40 8.22 17.34 1.83
CA GLY A 40 9.02 17.98 2.87
C GLY A 40 8.63 17.49 4.27
N GLY A 41 9.63 17.14 5.07
CA GLY A 41 9.45 16.71 6.46
C GLY A 41 9.70 15.21 6.68
N VAL A 42 9.89 14.87 7.96
CA VAL A 42 9.98 13.50 8.44
C VAL A 42 8.80 13.28 9.37
N VAL A 43 8.00 12.26 9.09
CA VAL A 43 6.92 11.82 9.98
C VAL A 43 7.55 11.03 11.11
N GLU A 44 7.68 11.66 12.27
CA GLU A 44 8.22 11.01 13.47
C GLU A 44 7.29 9.88 13.97
N GLY A 45 7.89 8.81 14.48
CA GLY A 45 7.14 7.70 15.07
C GLY A 45 6.34 6.84 14.07
N TYR A 46 6.52 7.03 12.76
CA TYR A 46 5.87 6.20 11.74
C TYR A 46 6.25 4.73 11.90
N TYR A 47 7.52 4.46 12.15
CA TYR A 47 8.01 3.12 12.47
C TYR A 47 8.18 2.95 13.98
N ARG A 48 7.36 2.08 14.58
CA ARG A 48 7.35 1.87 16.04
C ARG A 48 8.63 1.22 16.60
N ARG A 49 9.24 0.33 15.82
CA ARG A 49 10.36 -0.53 16.27
C ARG A 49 11.72 -0.07 15.77
N LEU A 50 11.76 0.75 14.71
CA LEU A 50 13.00 1.25 14.15
C LEU A 50 13.40 2.54 14.87
N LYS A 51 14.71 2.74 15.07
CA LYS A 51 15.28 3.98 15.63
C LYS A 51 16.39 4.48 14.69
N PRO A 52 16.32 5.75 14.26
CA PRO A 52 15.24 6.71 14.49
C PRO A 52 13.93 6.26 13.82
N GLY A 53 12.77 6.66 14.34
CA GLY A 53 11.46 6.09 13.96
C GLY A 53 10.77 6.81 12.80
N GLY A 54 11.48 7.74 12.16
CA GLY A 54 10.94 8.64 11.17
C GLY A 54 10.74 8.00 9.80
N ALA A 55 9.75 8.52 9.07
CA ALA A 55 9.53 8.20 7.66
C ALA A 55 9.49 9.48 6.82
N LYS A 56 10.20 9.44 5.70
CA LYS A 56 10.07 10.40 4.60
C LYS A 56 8.98 9.91 3.66
N ILE A 57 8.07 10.80 3.29
CA ILE A 57 7.00 10.49 2.36
C ILE A 57 7.49 10.81 0.95
N VAL A 58 7.30 9.89 0.02
CA VAL A 58 7.56 10.11 -1.40
C VAL A 58 6.27 9.95 -2.19
N SER A 59 6.00 10.85 -3.13
CA SER A 59 4.79 10.84 -3.95
C SER A 59 5.12 10.97 -5.43
N LEU A 60 4.43 10.18 -6.26
CA LEU A 60 4.46 10.24 -7.71
C LEU A 60 3.03 10.50 -8.22
N LYS A 61 2.85 11.65 -8.89
CA LYS A 61 1.59 11.94 -9.59
C LYS A 61 1.59 11.18 -10.92
N LEU A 62 0.53 10.41 -11.17
CA LEU A 62 0.37 9.72 -12.44
C LEU A 62 -0.12 10.71 -13.50
N ALA A 63 0.43 10.61 -14.71
CA ALA A 63 -0.02 11.40 -15.84
C ALA A 63 -1.27 10.74 -16.44
N TRP A 64 -2.40 11.42 -16.28
CA TRP A 64 -3.64 11.09 -16.95
C TRP A 64 -3.73 12.01 -18.16
N GLU A 65 -3.78 11.43 -19.35
CA GLU A 65 -4.29 12.16 -20.49
C GLU A 65 -5.82 12.11 -20.31
N GLU A 66 -6.41 13.27 -20.04
CA GLU A 66 -7.84 13.46 -20.25
C GLU A 66 -8.03 13.28 -21.76
N ASP A 67 -8.43 12.08 -22.18
CA ASP A 67 -9.04 11.91 -23.49
C ASP A 67 -10.38 12.67 -23.40
N ASP A 68 -10.32 13.99 -23.61
CA ASP A 68 -11.44 14.89 -23.83
C ASP A 68 -12.14 14.47 -25.13
N GLU A 69 -12.94 13.41 -25.13
CA GLU A 69 -13.97 13.20 -26.15
C GLU A 69 -15.25 12.58 -25.55
N ASP A 70 -16.23 13.46 -25.32
CA ASP A 70 -17.67 13.15 -25.38
C ASP A 70 -18.00 12.33 -26.65
N ALA A 71 -17.94 11.00 -26.55
CA ALA A 71 -18.42 10.09 -27.59
C ALA A 71 -19.27 8.96 -26.99
N LYS A 72 -20.56 9.29 -26.80
CA LYS A 72 -21.78 8.45 -26.77
C LYS A 72 -21.76 7.07 -26.06
N PRO A 73 -22.77 6.76 -25.21
CA PRO A 73 -23.01 5.39 -24.74
C PRO A 73 -23.47 4.53 -25.92
N GLY A 74 -22.52 3.84 -26.56
CA GLY A 74 -22.78 2.85 -27.61
C GLY A 74 -23.27 1.54 -26.99
N SER A 75 -24.59 1.35 -27.03
CA SER A 75 -25.34 0.09 -26.98
C SER A 75 -24.53 -1.16 -26.57
N LEU A 76 -24.76 -1.64 -25.34
CA LEU A 76 -24.43 -3.01 -24.94
C LEU A 76 -25.08 -3.99 -25.92
N ASN A 77 -24.27 -4.59 -26.78
CA ASN A 77 -24.66 -5.82 -27.44
C ASN A 77 -24.35 -6.94 -26.46
N ASP A 78 -25.41 -7.38 -25.78
CA ASP A 78 -25.52 -8.65 -25.07
C ASP A 78 -24.94 -9.80 -25.91
N ALA A 79 -23.76 -10.28 -25.54
CA ALA A 79 -23.17 -11.51 -26.04
C ALA A 79 -22.12 -12.05 -25.07
N GLY A 80 -22.60 -12.68 -23.99
CA GLY A 80 -21.88 -13.74 -23.26
C GLY A 80 -20.76 -13.29 -22.32
N CYS A 81 -21.10 -13.08 -21.05
CA CYS A 81 -20.15 -13.35 -19.97
C CYS A 81 -19.81 -14.85 -20.04
N LYS A 82 -18.59 -15.19 -20.48
CA LYS A 82 -18.00 -16.46 -20.07
C LYS A 82 -17.54 -16.24 -18.64
N ASP A 83 -18.17 -16.98 -17.76
CA ASP A 83 -17.86 -17.08 -16.35
C ASP A 83 -16.42 -17.62 -16.26
N ASP A 84 -15.44 -16.72 -16.09
CA ASP A 84 -14.06 -17.11 -15.80
C ASP A 84 -13.98 -17.32 -14.28
N GLU A 85 -14.49 -18.47 -13.83
CA GLU A 85 -14.37 -18.98 -12.46
C GLU A 85 -12.90 -19.38 -12.19
N GLY A 86 -12.00 -18.40 -12.00
CA GLY A 86 -10.56 -18.68 -12.01
C GLY A 86 -9.62 -17.81 -11.18
N ASP A 87 -10.08 -16.90 -10.32
CA ASP A 87 -9.17 -16.02 -9.54
C ASP A 87 -9.33 -16.02 -8.01
N ASP A 88 -10.08 -16.97 -7.44
CA ASP A 88 -10.15 -17.20 -5.99
C ASP A 88 -9.09 -18.20 -5.46
N ASP A 89 -7.87 -18.18 -6.03
CA ASP A 89 -6.71 -18.89 -5.45
C ASP A 89 -5.98 -18.02 -4.41
N TRP A 90 -6.74 -17.55 -3.43
CA TRP A 90 -6.19 -16.98 -2.20
C TRP A 90 -6.43 -17.98 -1.08
N GLU A 91 -5.38 -18.72 -0.71
CA GLU A 91 -5.41 -19.69 0.38
C GLU A 91 -5.93 -19.00 1.66
N LYS A 92 -7.13 -19.41 2.09
CA LYS A 92 -7.71 -19.03 3.37
C LYS A 92 -6.83 -19.58 4.48
N VAL A 93 -5.92 -18.76 4.98
CA VAL A 93 -5.16 -19.04 6.19
C VAL A 93 -6.16 -19.16 7.34
N GLU A 94 -6.45 -20.40 7.75
CA GLU A 94 -7.10 -20.65 9.02
C GLU A 94 -6.13 -20.18 10.10
N LEU A 95 -6.54 -19.17 10.86
CA LEU A 95 -5.90 -18.88 12.13
C LEU A 95 -6.19 -20.08 13.01
N ASP A 96 -5.25 -21.03 13.09
CA ASP A 96 -5.30 -22.10 14.09
C ASP A 96 -5.67 -21.45 15.42
N GLU A 97 -6.70 -22.03 16.04
CA GLU A 97 -7.34 -21.54 17.24
C GLU A 97 -6.28 -21.15 18.26
N CYS A 98 -6.32 -19.88 18.67
CA CYS A 98 -5.47 -19.27 19.69
C CYS A 98 -5.08 -20.28 20.77
N ASP A 99 -3.87 -20.84 20.65
CA ASP A 99 -3.28 -21.64 21.72
C ASP A 99 -3.29 -20.76 22.99
N PRO A 100 -3.91 -21.20 24.09
CA PRO A 100 -4.05 -20.40 25.32
C PRO A 100 -2.68 -20.00 25.91
N THR A 101 -1.60 -20.65 25.47
CA THR A 101 -0.21 -20.33 25.83
C THR A 101 0.24 -18.97 25.28
N THR A 102 -0.34 -18.50 24.17
CA THR A 102 0.04 -17.23 23.52
C THR A 102 -0.53 -16.03 24.26
N ALA A 103 -1.74 -16.18 24.82
CA ALA A 103 -2.39 -15.17 25.66
C ALA A 103 -1.66 -15.00 27.00
N GLU A 104 -1.30 -16.09 27.68
CA GLU A 104 -0.56 -16.03 28.95
C GLU A 104 0.84 -15.42 28.79
N LYS A 105 1.50 -15.66 27.65
CA LYS A 105 2.82 -15.08 27.32
C LYS A 105 2.75 -13.56 27.07
N LEU A 106 1.63 -13.07 26.54
CA LEU A 106 1.37 -11.64 26.36
C LEU A 106 1.11 -10.95 27.70
N GLU A 107 0.39 -11.59 28.62
CA GLU A 107 0.11 -11.05 29.96
C GLU A 107 1.37 -10.99 30.83
N GLU A 108 2.25 -12.01 30.78
CA GLU A 108 3.54 -11.96 31.46
C GLU A 108 4.40 -10.80 30.94
N TYR A 109 4.42 -10.57 29.63
CA TYR A 109 5.21 -9.51 29.02
C TYR A 109 4.72 -8.11 29.43
N VAL A 110 3.40 -7.92 29.50
CA VAL A 110 2.80 -6.67 29.99
C VAL A 110 3.08 -6.48 31.48
N ARG A 111 2.96 -7.53 32.29
CA ARG A 111 3.24 -7.48 33.74
C ARG A 111 4.73 -7.19 34.02
N LYS A 112 5.65 -7.71 33.20
CA LYS A 112 7.09 -7.47 33.33
C LYS A 112 7.48 -6.04 32.96
N ARG A 113 6.72 -5.39 32.06
CA ARG A 113 6.92 -3.97 31.70
C ARG A 113 6.43 -3.01 32.79
N VAL A 114 5.32 -3.32 33.46
CA VAL A 114 4.75 -2.45 34.51
C VAL A 114 5.59 -2.45 35.79
N LYS A 115 6.35 -3.53 36.06
CA LYS A 115 7.22 -3.62 37.26
C LYS A 115 8.64 -3.05 37.09
N SER A 116 8.96 -2.48 35.93
CA SER A 116 10.28 -1.89 35.63
C SER A 116 10.23 -0.36 35.49
N ALA A 117 9.16 0.28 35.95
CA ALA A 117 9.03 1.73 36.08
C ALA A 117 9.08 2.14 37.55
#